data_AF-I3D8X8-F1
#
_entry.id   AF-I3D8X8-F1
#
_cell.length_a   1.000
_cell.length_b   1.000
_cell.length_c   1.000
_cell.angle_alpha   90.00
_cell.angle_beta   90.00
_cell.angle_gamma   90.00
#
_symmetry.space_group_name_H-M   'P 1'
#
loop_
_entity.id
_entity.type
_entity.pdbx_description
1 polymer ?
#
loop_
_entity_poly.entity_id
_entity_poly.type
_entity_poly.pdbx_seq_one_letter_code
_entity_poly.pdbx_strand_id
1 'polypeptide(L)'
;MAKLIYADIIRQDVKFTTLADLANRLDQLDKSQIMTSLIDLLDEKYIELVAEKWSVTGYDGYLLAEDIKSKRTLISSAVELHKYKGTPWAVKQICAKLGLGAVGIEENLRIKNDRENE
;
A
#
# COMPACT_ATOMS: atom_id res chain seq x y z
N MET A 1 32.76 4.71 15.07
CA MET A 1 31.84 5.54 14.25
C MET A 1 32.61 6.75 13.76
N ALA A 2 32.49 7.11 12.47
CA ALA A 2 33.14 8.31 11.95
C ALA A 2 32.58 9.55 12.66
N LYS A 3 33.45 10.48 13.08
CA LYS A 3 33.03 11.75 13.68
C LYS A 3 32.40 12.59 12.57
N LEU A 4 31.07 12.71 12.56
CA LEU A 4 30.36 13.52 11.58
C LEU A 4 30.77 14.98 11.74
N ILE A 5 31.33 15.54 10.68
CA ILE A 5 31.64 16.97 10.61
C ILE A 5 30.37 17.67 10.12
N TYR A 6 29.55 18.15 11.06
CA TYR A 6 28.32 18.88 10.72
C TYR A 6 28.63 20.20 10.01
N ALA A 7 27.68 20.74 9.25
CA ALA A 7 27.81 22.10 8.72
C ALA A 7 27.92 23.13 9.87
N ASP A 8 28.57 24.27 9.63
CA ASP A 8 28.84 25.26 10.69
C ASP A 8 27.55 25.79 11.33
N ILE A 9 26.48 25.95 10.54
CA ILE A 9 25.15 26.34 11.02
C ILE A 9 24.57 25.36 12.04
N ILE A 10 24.90 24.07 11.93
CA ILE A 10 24.46 23.04 12.88
C ILE A 10 25.34 23.05 14.12
N ARG A 11 26.67 23.17 13.96
CA ARG A 11 27.63 23.15 15.09
C ARG A 11 27.46 24.33 16.05
N GLN A 12 26.98 25.48 15.56
CA GLN A 12 26.87 26.70 16.35
C GLN A 12 25.66 26.74 17.29
N ASP A 13 24.65 25.86 17.12
CA ASP A 13 23.45 25.82 17.96
C ASP A 13 23.24 24.42 18.55
N VAL A 14 23.15 24.36 19.88
CA VAL A 14 22.92 23.12 20.64
C VAL A 14 21.64 22.38 20.22
N LYS A 15 20.59 23.11 19.81
CA LYS A 15 19.34 22.49 19.34
C LYS A 15 19.58 21.73 18.03
N PHE A 16 20.35 22.31 17.12
CA PHE A 16 20.64 21.69 15.82
C PHE A 16 21.62 20.54 15.97
N THR A 17 22.65 20.64 16.81
CA THR A 17 23.52 19.49 17.10
C THR A 17 22.74 18.35 17.74
N THR A 18 21.85 18.66 18.70
CA THR A 18 21.02 17.64 19.37
C THR A 18 20.08 16.94 18.39
N LEU A 19 19.45 17.69 17.48
CA LEU A 19 18.59 17.11 16.44
C LEU A 19 19.38 16.27 15.43
N ALA A 20 20.57 16.72 15.03
CA ALA A 20 21.46 15.96 14.14
C ALA A 20 21.92 14.65 14.79
N ASP A 21 22.31 14.68 16.06
CA ASP A 21 22.68 13.49 16.82
C ASP A 21 21.50 12.53 16.98
N LEU A 22 20.28 13.04 17.18
CA LEU A 22 19.07 12.23 17.20
C LEU A 22 18.82 11.57 15.83
N ALA A 23 18.98 12.30 14.73
CA ALA A 23 18.79 11.79 13.38
C ALA A 23 19.75 10.64 13.04
N ASN A 24 20.98 10.65 13.57
CA ASN A 24 21.93 9.54 13.40
C ASN A 24 21.40 8.19 13.93
N ARG A 25 20.50 8.22 14.91
CA ARG A 25 19.88 7.00 15.46
C ARG A 25 18.84 6.40 14.50
N LEU A 26 18.33 7.15 13.53
CA LEU A 26 17.38 6.65 12.55
C LEU A 26 17.97 5.52 11.70
N ASP A 27 19.28 5.53 11.46
CA ASP A 27 19.93 4.46 10.70
C ASP A 27 20.01 3.14 11.48
N GLN A 28 19.87 3.19 12.81
CA GLN A 28 19.82 2.02 13.69
C GLN A 28 18.41 1.41 13.78
N LEU A 29 17.38 2.11 13.29
CA LEU A 29 16.02 1.59 13.30
C LEU A 29 15.89 0.47 12.26
N ASP A 30 15.12 -0.55 12.60
CA ASP A 30 14.73 -1.57 11.64
C ASP A 30 13.78 -0.96 10.61
N LYS A 31 14.33 -0.63 9.43
CA LYS A 31 13.59 -0.03 8.31
C LYS A 31 12.53 -0.97 7.73
N SER A 32 12.60 -2.28 8.01
CA SER A 32 11.61 -3.25 7.52
C SER A 32 10.21 -2.93 8.06
N GLN A 33 10.12 -2.39 9.28
CA GLN A 33 8.85 -2.05 9.94
C GLN A 33 8.09 -0.87 9.30
N ILE A 34 8.73 -0.11 8.40
CA ILE A 34 8.08 0.97 7.64
C ILE A 34 7.85 0.62 6.17
N MET A 35 8.26 -0.57 5.73
CA MET A 35 8.05 -1.08 4.37
C MET A 35 6.62 -1.61 4.21
N THR A 36 5.65 -0.71 4.29
CA THR A 36 4.20 -1.00 4.32
C THR A 36 3.60 -1.63 3.06
N SER A 37 4.41 -1.87 2.03
CA SER A 37 4.04 -2.69 0.85
C SER A 37 4.57 -4.13 0.94
N LEU A 38 5.52 -4.39 1.85
CA LEU A 38 6.12 -5.70 2.12
C LEU A 38 5.55 -6.23 3.44
N ILE A 39 4.28 -6.62 3.38
CA ILE A 39 3.46 -6.85 4.58
C ILE A 39 4.07 -7.90 5.49
N ASP A 40 4.66 -8.96 4.93
CA ASP A 40 5.30 -10.04 5.66
C ASP A 40 6.45 -9.60 6.59
N LEU A 41 7.00 -8.41 6.40
CA LEU A 41 8.03 -7.84 7.28
C LEU A 41 7.45 -7.16 8.52
N LEU A 42 6.16 -6.86 8.53
CA LEU A 42 5.52 -6.10 9.60
C LEU A 42 5.01 -7.01 10.71
N ASP A 43 5.08 -6.52 11.96
CA ASP A 43 4.44 -7.15 13.13
C ASP A 43 2.91 -7.25 12.95
N GLU A 44 2.32 -8.32 13.47
CA GLU A 44 0.88 -8.61 13.42
C GLU A 44 0.02 -7.47 13.96
N LYS A 45 0.50 -6.76 14.99
CA LYS A 45 -0.22 -5.63 15.59
C LYS A 45 -0.47 -4.46 14.63
N TYR A 46 0.26 -4.40 13.51
CA TYR A 46 0.10 -3.37 12.49
C TYR A 46 -0.79 -3.79 11.33
N ILE A 47 -1.24 -5.04 11.28
CA ILE A 47 -2.00 -5.57 10.13
C ILE A 47 -3.30 -4.80 9.86
N GLU A 48 -4.00 -4.39 10.92
CA GLU A 48 -5.22 -3.59 10.77
C GLU A 48 -4.95 -2.21 10.18
N LEU A 49 -3.92 -1.51 10.66
CA LEU A 49 -3.50 -0.22 10.14
C LEU A 49 -3.07 -0.31 8.66
N VAL A 50 -2.40 -1.40 8.29
CA VAL A 50 -1.96 -1.63 6.92
C VAL A 50 -3.15 -1.99 6.02
N ALA A 51 -4.16 -2.71 6.54
CA ALA A 51 -5.42 -2.94 5.83
C ALA A 51 -6.16 -1.64 5.54
N GLU A 52 -6.21 -0.71 6.50
CA GLU A 52 -6.79 0.63 6.32
C GLU A 52 -6.07 1.39 5.20
N LYS A 53 -4.73 1.43 5.25
CA LYS A 53 -3.90 2.06 4.21
C LYS A 53 -4.22 1.57 2.80
N TRP A 54 -4.53 0.28 2.66
CA TRP A 54 -4.82 -0.36 1.36
C TRP A 54 -6.33 -0.50 1.07
N SER A 55 -7.19 0.14 1.86
CA SER A 55 -8.65 0.16 1.67
C SER A 55 -9.28 -1.23 1.57
N VAL A 56 -8.87 -2.14 2.46
CA VAL A 56 -9.42 -3.51 2.54
C VAL A 56 -9.89 -3.84 3.94
N THR A 57 -10.53 -2.88 4.62
CA THR A 57 -11.10 -3.01 5.98
C THR A 57 -12.56 -3.43 5.97
N GLY A 58 -13.10 -3.91 7.10
CA GLY A 58 -14.54 -4.18 7.20
C GLY A 58 -15.04 -5.16 6.14
N TYR A 59 -16.09 -4.76 5.41
CA TYR A 59 -16.70 -5.55 4.34
C TYR A 59 -15.87 -5.62 3.04
N ASP A 60 -14.78 -4.85 2.93
CA ASP A 60 -13.86 -4.90 1.78
C ASP A 60 -12.93 -6.14 1.81
N GLY A 61 -13.23 -7.09 2.70
CA GLY A 61 -12.58 -8.41 2.78
C GLY A 61 -12.02 -8.72 4.16
N TYR A 62 -11.71 -7.71 4.99
CA TYR A 62 -11.03 -7.94 6.28
C TYR A 62 -11.83 -8.83 7.23
N LEU A 63 -13.16 -8.65 7.28
CA LEU A 63 -14.04 -9.45 8.12
C LEU A 63 -14.12 -10.92 7.68
N LEU A 64 -13.79 -11.22 6.42
CA LEU A 64 -13.77 -12.59 5.88
C LEU A 64 -12.40 -13.27 6.05
N ALA A 65 -11.36 -12.51 6.38
CA ALA A 65 -10.02 -13.02 6.64
C ALA A 65 -9.87 -13.38 8.12
N GLU A 66 -10.13 -14.64 8.45
CA GLU A 66 -10.24 -15.11 9.85
C GLU A 66 -8.89 -15.14 10.58
N ASP A 67 -7.80 -15.38 9.86
CA ASP A 67 -6.46 -15.59 10.42
C ASP A 67 -5.45 -14.56 9.89
N ILE A 68 -4.28 -14.49 10.55
CA ILE A 68 -3.25 -13.51 10.19
C ILE A 68 -2.70 -13.71 8.77
N LYS A 69 -2.62 -14.96 8.31
CA LYS A 69 -2.09 -15.31 6.98
C LYS A 69 -3.10 -14.92 5.90
N SER A 70 -4.40 -15.17 6.11
CA SER A 70 -5.44 -14.72 5.19
C SER A 70 -5.52 -13.19 5.13
N LYS A 71 -5.36 -12.49 6.26
CA LYS A 71 -5.26 -11.02 6.29
C LYS A 71 -4.06 -10.50 5.51
N ARG A 72 -2.86 -11.07 5.72
CA ARG A 72 -1.65 -10.71 4.95
C ARG A 72 -1.84 -10.96 3.46
N THR A 73 -2.49 -12.05 3.08
CA THR A 73 -2.79 -12.40 1.67
C THR A 73 -3.76 -11.41 1.02
N LEU A 74 -4.83 -11.04 1.75
CA LEU A 74 -5.80 -10.03 1.32
C LEU A 74 -5.09 -8.70 1.03
N ILE A 75 -4.32 -8.20 1.99
CA ILE A 75 -3.69 -6.90 1.86
C ILE A 75 -2.56 -6.94 0.80
N SER A 76 -1.80 -8.03 0.70
CA SER A 76 -0.79 -8.20 -0.36
C SER A 76 -1.41 -8.21 -1.75
N SER A 77 -2.58 -8.85 -1.90
CA SER A 77 -3.37 -8.76 -3.13
C SER A 77 -3.83 -7.32 -3.42
N ALA A 78 -4.23 -6.57 -2.39
CA ALA A 78 -4.62 -5.17 -2.52
C ALA A 78 -3.45 -4.28 -2.97
N VAL A 79 -2.24 -4.49 -2.43
CA VAL A 79 -1.00 -3.80 -2.86
C VAL A 79 -0.78 -4.00 -4.36
N GLU A 80 -0.90 -5.25 -4.83
CA GLU A 80 -0.70 -5.59 -6.24
C GLU A 80 -1.77 -4.95 -7.14
N LEU A 81 -3.05 -5.03 -6.74
CA LEU A 81 -4.14 -4.39 -7.49
C LEU A 81 -3.97 -2.87 -7.54
N HIS A 82 -3.52 -2.23 -6.45
CA HIS A 82 -3.25 -0.79 -6.43
C HIS A 82 -2.07 -0.41 -7.32
N LYS A 83 -1.02 -1.24 -7.41
CA LYS A 83 0.11 -1.03 -8.32
C LYS A 83 -0.33 -0.93 -9.79
N TYR A 84 -1.35 -1.70 -10.18
CA TYR A 84 -1.88 -1.73 -11.55
C TYR A 84 -3.28 -1.11 -11.66
N LYS A 85 -3.65 -0.22 -10.74
CA LYS A 85 -4.99 0.39 -10.69
C LYS A 85 -5.30 1.12 -12.00
N GLY A 86 -6.53 0.94 -12.49
CA GLY A 86 -6.99 1.54 -13.75
C GLY A 86 -6.56 0.80 -15.02
N THR A 87 -5.84 -0.33 -14.89
CA THR A 87 -5.51 -1.17 -16.05
C THR A 87 -6.58 -2.25 -16.29
N PRO A 88 -6.78 -2.69 -17.55
CA PRO A 88 -7.55 -3.89 -17.87
C PRO A 88 -7.15 -5.13 -17.05
N TRP A 89 -5.87 -5.24 -16.71
CA TRP A 89 -5.35 -6.34 -15.90
C TRP A 89 -5.95 -6.30 -14.48
N ALA A 90 -5.94 -5.16 -13.81
CA ALA A 90 -6.48 -5.06 -12.44
C ALA A 90 -7.98 -5.38 -12.38
N VAL A 91 -8.74 -4.96 -13.39
CA VAL A 91 -10.17 -5.31 -13.52
C VAL A 91 -10.35 -6.82 -13.68
N LYS A 92 -9.57 -7.45 -14.55
CA LYS A 92 -9.61 -8.91 -14.73
C LYS A 92 -9.22 -9.66 -13.46
N GLN A 93 -8.20 -9.19 -12.75
CA GLN A 93 -7.73 -9.82 -11.51
C GLN A 93 -8.75 -9.72 -10.38
N ILE A 94 -9.41 -8.58 -10.19
CA ILE A 94 -10.42 -8.46 -9.14
C ILE A 94 -11.62 -9.36 -9.43
N CYS A 95 -12.08 -9.44 -10.68
CA CYS A 95 -13.14 -10.37 -11.08
C CYS A 95 -12.75 -11.84 -10.81
N ALA A 96 -11.53 -12.23 -11.15
CA ALA A 96 -11.04 -13.58 -10.87
C ALA A 96 -10.98 -13.88 -9.36
N LYS A 97 -10.46 -12.94 -8.55
CA LYS A 97 -10.38 -13.07 -7.08
C LYS A 97 -11.76 -13.13 -6.41
N LEU A 98 -12.77 -12.48 -6.99
CA LEU A 98 -14.17 -12.56 -6.55
C LEU A 98 -14.90 -13.82 -7.04
N GLY A 99 -14.23 -14.70 -7.79
CA GLY A 99 -14.85 -15.93 -8.32
C GLY A 99 -15.77 -15.71 -9.52
N LEU A 100 -15.72 -14.54 -10.16
CA LEU A 100 -16.52 -14.21 -11.35
C LEU A 100 -15.94 -14.83 -12.65
N GLY A 101 -14.78 -15.47 -12.56
CA GLY A 101 -14.12 -16.12 -13.69
C GLY A 101 -13.40 -15.14 -14.62
N ALA A 102 -13.13 -15.61 -15.85
CA ALA A 102 -12.47 -14.80 -16.87
C ALA A 102 -13.46 -13.79 -17.47
N VAL A 103 -13.10 -12.51 -17.44
CA VAL A 103 -13.95 -11.43 -17.95
C VAL A 103 -13.35 -10.79 -19.21
N GLY A 104 -14.23 -10.52 -20.18
CA GLY A 104 -13.94 -9.65 -21.32
C GLY A 104 -14.12 -8.18 -20.95
N ILE A 105 -13.42 -7.29 -21.63
CA ILE A 105 -13.62 -5.84 -21.51
C ILE A 105 -14.00 -5.34 -22.90
N GLU A 106 -15.21 -4.81 -23.02
CA GLU A 106 -15.68 -4.15 -24.24
C GLU A 106 -15.27 -2.68 -24.18
N GLU A 107 -14.42 -2.29 -25.13
CA GLU A 107 -13.95 -0.91 -25.27
C GLU A 107 -14.65 -0.23 -26.44
N ASN A 108 -14.71 1.11 -26.42
CA ASN A 108 -15.30 1.90 -27.50
C ASN A 108 -16.79 1.59 -27.78
N LEU A 109 -17.55 1.28 -26.73
CA LEU A 109 -19.01 1.12 -26.82
C LEU A 109 -19.64 2.37 -27.44
N ARG A 110 -20.11 2.24 -28.68
CA ARG A 110 -20.92 3.25 -29.34
C ARG A 110 -22.33 3.15 -28.77
N ILE A 111 -22.76 4.17 -28.03
CA ILE A 111 -24.17 4.32 -27.68
C ILE A 111 -24.91 4.49 -29.01
N LYS A 112 -25.79 3.54 -29.35
CA LYS A 112 -26.69 3.71 -30.50
C LYS A 112 -27.55 4.94 -30.20
N ASN A 113 -27.57 5.91 -31.11
CA ASN A 113 -28.54 7.00 -31.03
C ASN A 113 -29.92 6.38 -31.19
N ASP A 114 -30.74 6.42 -30.15
CA ASP A 114 -32.16 6.05 -30.16
C ASP A 114 -32.98 7.06 -30.99
N ARG A 115 -32.64 7.24 -32.27
CA ARG A 115 -33.37 8.07 -33.25
C ARG A 115 -33.88 7.22 -34.41
N GLU A 116 -34.57 6.12 -34.10
CA GLU A 116 -35.33 5.34 -35.08
C GLU A 116 -36.83 5.28 -34.77
N ASN A 117 -37.35 6.19 -33.92
CA ASN A 117 -38.79 6.30 -33.64
C ASN A 117 -39.29 7.76 -33.75
N GLU A 118 -39.01 8.45 -34.87
CA GLU A 118 -39.77 9.63 -35.31
C GLU A 118 -40.30 9.43 -36.73
#